data_AF-A0A4D6EVX7-F1
#
_entry.id   AF-A0A4D6EVX7-F1
#
_cell.length_a   1.000
_cell.length_b   1.000
_cell.length_c   1.000
_cell.angle_alpha   90.00
_cell.angle_beta   90.00
_cell.angle_gamma   90.00
#
_symmetry.space_group_name_H-M   'P 1'
#
loop_
_entity.id
_entity.type
_entity.pdbx_description
1 polymer ?
#
loop_
_entity_poly.entity_id
_entity_poly.type
_entity_poly.pdbx_seq_one_letter_code
_entity_poly.pdbx_strand_id
1 'polypeptide(L)'
;TTLDIIRSNTFVAELKGKQPGDVEVPVIGGHSGVTILPLLSQVPGVSFTEQEVADLTKRIQNAGTEVVEAKAGGGSATLSMGQAAARFGLSLVR
;
A
#
# COMPACT_ATOMS: atom_id res chain seq x y z
N THR A 1 8.44 -0.46 2.31
CA THR A 1 8.73 -1.39 1.18
C THR A 1 7.85 -1.07 -0.02
N THR A 2 8.39 -1.05 -1.25
CA THR A 2 7.74 -0.37 -2.40
C THR A 2 6.36 -0.91 -2.78
N LEU A 3 6.12 -2.22 -2.68
CA LEU A 3 4.79 -2.78 -2.94
C LEU A 3 3.75 -2.26 -1.93
N ASP A 4 4.13 -2.14 -0.65
CA ASP A 4 3.22 -1.64 0.38
C ASP A 4 3.00 -0.14 0.26
N ILE A 5 3.99 0.61 -0.22
CA ILE A 5 3.84 2.04 -0.54
C ILE A 5 2.80 2.20 -1.66
N ILE A 6 2.93 1.49 -2.79
CA ILE A 6 1.97 1.65 -3.90
C ILE A 6 0.56 1.17 -3.52
N ARG A 7 0.43 0.16 -2.66
CA ARG A 7 -0.87 -0.26 -2.08
C ARG A 7 -1.47 0.83 -1.22
N SER A 8 -0.68 1.40 -0.31
CA SER A 8 -1.11 2.46 0.59
C SER A 8 -1.56 3.70 -0.18
N ASN A 9 -0.78 4.12 -1.18
CA ASN A 9 -1.13 5.25 -2.05
C ASN A 9 -2.46 5.00 -2.77
N THR A 10 -2.64 3.80 -3.31
CA THR A 10 -3.86 3.42 -4.04
C THR A 10 -5.09 3.45 -3.12
N PHE A 11 -5.02 2.84 -1.95
CA PHE A 11 -6.17 2.78 -1.04
C PHE A 11 -6.51 4.12 -0.39
N VAL A 12 -5.49 4.92 -0.04
CA VAL A 12 -5.72 6.29 0.47
C VAL A 12 -6.33 7.17 -0.61
N ALA A 13 -5.84 7.06 -1.85
CA ALA A 13 -6.38 7.82 -2.97
C ALA A 13 -7.84 7.44 -3.26
N GLU A 14 -8.15 6.14 -3.27
CA GLU A 14 -9.52 5.62 -3.42
C GLU A 14 -10.45 6.16 -2.32
N LEU A 15 -10.06 6.03 -1.04
CA LEU A 15 -10.88 6.48 0.09
C LEU A 15 -11.14 7.99 0.07
N LYS A 16 -10.16 8.78 -0.34
CA LYS A 16 -10.21 10.25 -0.24
C LYS A 16 -10.53 10.94 -1.58
N GLY A 17 -10.86 10.18 -2.61
CA GLY A 17 -11.18 10.71 -3.94
C GLY A 17 -10.02 11.47 -4.58
N LYS A 18 -8.77 11.05 -4.33
CA LYS A 18 -7.56 11.62 -4.93
C LYS A 18 -7.04 10.75 -6.07
N GLN A 19 -6.10 11.26 -6.87
CA GLN A 19 -5.38 10.43 -7.83
C GLN A 19 -4.25 9.66 -7.13
N PRO A 20 -4.07 8.35 -7.37
CA PRO A 20 -3.00 7.57 -6.73
C PRO A 20 -1.58 8.08 -6.98
N GLY A 21 -1.36 8.79 -8.09
CA GLY A 21 -0.07 9.40 -8.43
C GLY A 21 0.29 10.62 -7.57
N ASP A 22 -0.71 11.28 -6.98
CA ASP A 22 -0.55 12.49 -6.16
C ASP A 22 -0.52 12.18 -4.65
N VAL A 23 -0.69 10.92 -4.28
CA VAL A 23 -0.67 10.46 -2.89
C VAL A 23 0.65 9.73 -2.64
N GLU A 24 1.33 10.12 -1.58
CA GLU A 24 2.51 9.43 -1.08
C GLU A 24 2.34 9.13 0.42
N VAL A 25 2.21 7.84 0.73
CA VAL A 25 2.08 7.34 2.10
C VAL A 25 3.41 6.69 2.49
N PRO A 26 4.13 7.22 3.50
CA PRO A 26 5.30 6.55 4.04
C PRO A 26 4.89 5.22 4.68
N VAL A 27 5.63 4.14 4.40
CA VAL A 27 5.41 2.82 5.02
C VAL A 27 6.72 2.31 5.60
N ILE A 28 6.70 2.06 6.91
CA ILE A 28 7.87 1.58 7.68
C ILE A 28 7.61 0.20 8.30
N GLY A 29 8.61 -0.32 9.01
CA GLY A 29 8.56 -1.64 9.63
C GLY A 29 9.05 -2.75 8.68
N GLY A 30 8.28 -3.83 8.57
CA GLY A 30 8.54 -4.98 7.71
C GLY A 30 7.60 -5.08 6.50
N HIS A 31 7.62 -6.24 5.83
CA HIS A 31 6.83 -6.55 4.62
C HIS A 31 5.81 -7.68 4.83
N SER A 32 5.45 -7.99 6.08
CA SER A 32 4.52 -9.10 6.37
C SER A 32 3.52 -8.75 7.47
N GLY A 33 2.23 -8.79 7.13
CA GLY A 33 1.12 -8.59 8.05
C GLY A 33 1.31 -7.38 8.95
N VAL A 34 1.23 -7.61 10.27
CA VAL A 34 1.31 -6.58 11.31
C VAL A 34 2.62 -5.79 11.35
N THR A 35 3.67 -6.27 10.69
CA THR A 35 4.95 -5.53 10.62
C THR A 35 4.89 -4.37 9.62
N ILE A 36 3.91 -4.35 8.70
CA ILE A 36 3.71 -3.27 7.73
C ILE A 36 2.99 -2.12 8.45
N LEU A 37 3.64 -0.96 8.56
CA LEU A 37 3.09 0.21 9.25
C LEU A 37 2.98 1.43 8.30
N PRO A 38 1.79 1.71 7.76
CA PRO A 38 1.54 2.92 6.97
C PRO A 38 1.40 4.14 7.89
N LEU A 39 2.25 5.15 7.70
CA LEU A 39 2.21 6.39 8.47
C LEU A 39 1.15 7.35 7.90
N LEU A 40 -0.13 6.97 8.07
CA LEU A 40 -1.27 7.74 7.55
C LEU A 40 -1.32 9.18 8.08
N SER A 41 -0.77 9.42 9.27
CA SER A 41 -0.64 10.76 9.86
C SER A 41 0.30 11.69 9.09
N GLN A 42 1.14 11.16 8.19
CA GLN A 42 2.12 11.92 7.41
C GLN A 42 1.67 12.18 5.96
N VAL A 43 0.43 11.85 5.61
CA VAL A 43 -0.11 12.11 4.26
C VAL A 43 -0.52 13.58 4.15
N PRO A 44 0.11 14.38 3.27
CA PRO A 44 -0.17 15.82 3.22
C PRO A 44 -1.58 16.12 2.70
N GLY A 45 -2.26 17.05 3.36
CA GLY A 45 -3.58 17.52 2.96
C GLY A 45 -4.65 16.42 3.01
N VAL A 46 -4.51 15.45 3.91
CA VAL A 46 -5.50 14.40 4.19
C VAL A 46 -5.64 14.24 5.69
N SER A 47 -6.88 14.28 6.17
CA SER A 47 -7.23 13.90 7.54
C SER A 47 -7.98 12.57 7.54
N PHE A 48 -7.75 11.76 8.56
CA PHE A 48 -8.41 10.48 8.75
C PHE A 48 -9.14 10.46 10.10
N THR A 49 -10.30 9.80 10.14
CA THR A 49 -10.90 9.39 11.41
C THR A 49 -10.14 8.18 11.97
N GLU A 50 -10.28 7.90 13.27
CA GLU A 50 -9.65 6.71 13.88
C GLU A 50 -10.11 5.41 13.20
N GLN A 51 -11.40 5.35 12.81
CA GLN A 51 -11.95 4.21 12.09
C GLN A 51 -11.30 4.04 10.71
N GLU A 52 -11.14 5.14 9.95
CA GLU A 52 -10.44 5.08 8.66
C GLU A 52 -8.99 4.64 8.81
N VAL A 53 -8.29 5.09 9.86
CA VAL A 53 -6.92 4.65 10.16
C VAL A 53 -6.88 3.15 10.43
N ALA A 54 -7.79 2.64 11.25
CA ALA A 54 -7.87 1.21 11.58
C ALA A 54 -8.17 0.36 10.34
N ASP A 55 -9.16 0.75 9.54
CA ASP A 55 -9.60 0.01 8.36
C ASP A 55 -8.54 0.03 7.26
N LEU A 56 -7.94 1.20 6.97
CA LEU A 56 -6.86 1.29 5.98
C LEU A 56 -5.64 0.49 6.42
N THR A 57 -5.22 0.61 7.68
CA THR A 57 -4.05 -0.14 8.18
C THR A 57 -4.29 -1.64 8.02
N LYS A 58 -5.48 -2.12 8.43
CA LYS A 58 -5.85 -3.54 8.29
C LYS A 58 -5.86 -3.98 6.82
N ARG A 59 -6.44 -3.19 5.92
CA ARG A 59 -6.47 -3.53 4.48
C ARG A 59 -5.07 -3.55 3.89
N ILE A 60 -4.23 -2.55 4.19
CA ILE A 60 -2.85 -2.47 3.71
C ILE A 60 -2.04 -3.70 4.15
N GLN A 61 -2.15 -4.09 5.42
CA GLN A 61 -1.45 -5.26 5.98
C GLN A 61 -1.91 -6.59 5.33
N ASN A 62 -3.17 -6.68 4.90
CA ASN A 62 -3.76 -7.90 4.34
C ASN A 62 -3.90 -7.88 2.80
N ALA A 63 -3.40 -6.84 2.13
CA ALA A 63 -3.52 -6.70 0.67
C ALA A 63 -2.82 -7.82 -0.13
N GLY A 64 -1.88 -8.53 0.49
CA GLY A 64 -1.32 -9.76 -0.09
C GLY A 64 -2.34 -10.89 -0.12
N THR A 65 -3.01 -11.12 1.00
CA THR A 65 -4.08 -12.11 1.18
C THR A 65 -5.28 -11.81 0.27
N GLU A 66 -5.69 -10.53 0.16
CA GLU A 66 -6.78 -10.09 -0.73
C GLU A 66 -6.57 -10.58 -2.17
N VAL A 67 -5.33 -10.55 -2.67
CA VAL A 67 -5.02 -11.03 -4.03
C VAL A 67 -4.99 -12.55 -4.13
N VAL A 68 -4.49 -13.26 -3.11
CA VAL A 68 -4.48 -14.73 -3.09
C VAL A 68 -5.90 -15.27 -3.08
N GLU A 69 -6.77 -14.69 -2.25
CA GLU A 69 -8.19 -15.03 -2.16
C GLU A 69 -8.91 -14.72 -3.47
N ALA A 70 -8.70 -13.54 -4.05
CA ALA A 70 -9.27 -13.18 -5.35
C ALA A 70 -8.82 -14.11 -6.49
N LYS A 71 -7.63 -14.71 -6.37
CA LYS A 71 -7.12 -15.72 -7.30
C LYS A 71 -7.50 -17.16 -6.92
N ALA A 72 -8.37 -17.36 -5.94
CA ALA A 72 -8.79 -18.68 -5.44
C ALA A 72 -7.59 -19.59 -5.08
N GLY A 73 -6.52 -19.02 -4.51
CA GLY A 73 -5.29 -19.76 -4.18
C GLY A 73 -4.35 -20.01 -5.36
N GLY A 74 -4.66 -19.50 -6.56
CA GLY A 74 -3.83 -19.57 -7.78
C GLY A 74 -2.56 -18.71 -7.76
N GLY A 75 -2.00 -18.47 -6.57
CA GLY A 75 -0.79 -17.66 -6.36
C GLY A 75 -1.07 -16.23 -5.89
N SER A 76 0.01 -15.50 -5.59
CA SER A 76 -0.02 -14.16 -5.03
C SER A 76 0.05 -13.06 -6.09
N ALA A 77 0.21 -11.81 -5.64
CA ALA A 77 0.38 -10.65 -6.51
C ALA A 77 1.68 -10.75 -7.33
N THR A 78 1.56 -10.84 -8.65
CA THR A 78 2.70 -10.92 -9.58
C THR A 78 2.92 -9.62 -10.33
N LEU A 79 1.89 -9.09 -10.99
CA LEU A 79 1.99 -7.89 -11.83
C LEU A 79 2.28 -6.62 -11.00
N SER A 80 1.54 -6.40 -9.91
CA SER A 80 1.78 -5.24 -9.03
C SER A 80 3.11 -5.35 -8.30
N MET A 81 3.57 -6.56 -7.97
CA MET A 81 4.92 -6.77 -7.44
C MET A 81 5.98 -6.44 -8.49
N GLY A 82 5.79 -6.86 -9.75
CA GLY A 82 6.67 -6.50 -10.86
C GLY A 82 6.80 -4.99 -11.04
N GLN A 83 5.67 -4.26 -11.01
CA GLN A 83 5.67 -2.79 -11.08
C GLN A 83 6.39 -2.15 -9.88
N ALA A 84 6.14 -2.64 -8.66
CA ALA A 84 6.81 -2.14 -7.46
C ALA A 84 8.33 -2.35 -7.52
N ALA A 85 8.76 -3.54 -7.96
CA ALA A 85 10.17 -3.87 -8.15
C ALA A 85 10.81 -3.00 -9.24
N ALA A 86 10.12 -2.79 -10.37
CA ALA A 86 10.60 -1.92 -11.43
C ALA A 86 10.78 -0.47 -10.95
N ARG A 87 9.79 0.09 -10.23
CA ARG A 87 9.91 1.43 -9.62
C ARG A 87 11.12 1.52 -8.70
N PHE A 88 11.28 0.55 -7.79
CA PHE A 88 12.40 0.53 -6.86
C PHE A 88 13.75 0.38 -7.55
N GLY A 89 13.87 -0.55 -8.51
CA GLY A 89 15.09 -0.75 -9.29
C GLY A 89 15.49 0.49 -10.09
N LEU A 90 14.52 1.18 -10.70
CA LEU A 90 14.76 2.45 -11.39
C LEU A 90 15.19 3.57 -10.43
N SER A 91 14.69 3.58 -9.19
CA SER A 91 15.16 4.52 -8.17
C SER A 91 16.59 4.24 -7.72
N LEU A 92 17.04 2.97 -7.71
CA LEU A 92 18.42 2.62 -7.40
C LEU A 92 19.41 2.99 -8.50
N VAL A 93 18.96 2.99 -9.76
CA VAL A 93 19.81 3.31 -10.92
C VAL A 93 20.01 4.82 -11.11
N ARG A 94 19.06 5.64 -10.66
CA ARG A 94 19.10 7.10 -10.76
C ARG A 94 20.12 7.72 -9.82
#